data_AF-A0A5U5WLK8-F1
#
_entry.id   AF-A0A5U5WLK8-F1
#
_cell.length_a   1.000
_cell.length_b   1.000
_cell.length_c   1.000
_cell.angle_alpha   90.00
_cell.angle_beta   90.00
_cell.angle_gamma   90.00
#
_symmetry.space_group_name_H-M   'P 1'
#
loop_
_entity.id
_entity.type
_entity.pdbx_description
1 polymer ?
#
loop_
_entity_poly.entity_id
_entity_poly.type
_entity_poly.pdbx_seq_one_letter_code
_entity_poly.pdbx_strand_id
1 'polypeptide(L)' 'MKVIEKYKQKKERREIFLYEKYKNYTIEQLTPILYDNDPLKRNAAIFCL' A
#
# COMPACT_ATOMS: atom_id res chain seq x y z
N MET A 1 -10.70 19.28 17.02
CA MET A 1 -10.79 18.62 15.71
C MET A 1 -9.39 18.47 15.11
N LYS A 2 -8.58 17.49 15.57
CA LYS A 2 -7.13 17.44 15.22
C LYS A 2 -6.52 16.05 15.06
N VAL A 3 -7.07 15.04 15.73
CA VAL A 3 -6.43 13.72 15.79
C VAL A 3 -6.91 12.80 14.66
N ILE A 4 -8.23 12.78 14.41
CA ILE A 4 -8.87 11.93 13.38
C ILE A 4 -8.37 12.29 11.96
N GLU A 5 -8.29 13.59 11.64
CA GLU A 5 -7.77 14.05 10.34
C GLU A 5 -6.28 13.72 10.15
N LYS A 6 -5.47 13.84 11.21
CA LYS A 6 -4.06 13.45 11.16
C LYS A 6 -3.87 11.96 10.90
N TYR A 7 -4.70 11.12 11.52
CA TYR A 7 -4.70 9.68 11.24
C TYR A 7 -5.15 9.36 9.82
N LYS A 8 -6.19 10.02 9.31
CA LYS A 8 -6.63 9.90 7.90
C LYS A 8 -5.49 10.26 6.93
N GLN A 9 -4.87 11.41 7.10
CA GLN A 9 -3.75 11.85 6.25
C GLN A 9 -2.52 10.93 6.35
N LYS A 10 -2.27 10.32 7.51
CA LYS A 10 -1.17 9.35 7.67
C LYS A 10 -1.47 8.06 6.92
N LYS A 11 -2.72 7.59 6.97
CA LYS A 11 -3.15 6.40 6.23
C LYS A 11 -3.05 6.63 4.73
N GLU A 12 -3.60 7.73 4.23
CA GLU A 12 -3.59 8.10 2.81
C GLU A 12 -2.15 8.23 2.27
N ARG A 13 -1.25 8.88 3.01
CA ARG A 13 0.18 8.95 2.65
C ARG A 13 0.84 7.58 2.58
N ARG A 14 0.47 6.65 3.47
CA ARG A 14 1.02 5.29 3.46
C ARG A 14 0.49 4.50 2.25
N GLU A 15 -0.77 4.67 1.89
CA GLU A 15 -1.37 4.05 0.70
C GLU A 15 -0.69 4.55 -0.59
N ILE A 16 -0.53 5.87 -0.74
CA ILE A 16 0.18 6.48 -1.89
C ILE A 16 1.63 5.99 -1.97
N PHE A 17 2.34 5.98 -0.84
CA PHE A 17 3.73 5.51 -0.78
C PHE A 17 3.86 4.04 -1.21
N LEU A 18 2.97 3.17 -0.74
CA LEU A 18 3.01 1.75 -1.09
C LEU A 18 2.72 1.52 -2.57
N TYR A 19 1.75 2.25 -3.13
CA TYR A 19 1.47 2.20 -4.56
C TYR A 19 2.68 2.66 -5.39
N GLU A 20 3.25 3.83 -5.08
CA GLU A 20 4.44 4.35 -5.77
C GLU A 20 5.64 3.40 -5.66
N LYS A 21 5.76 2.66 -4.56
CA LYS A 21 6.80 1.66 -4.37
C LYS A 21 6.61 0.44 -5.28
N TYR A 22 5.37 -0.04 -5.45
CA TYR A 22 5.07 -1.30 -6.14
C TYR A 22 4.70 -1.14 -7.61
N LYS A 23 4.41 0.08 -8.09
CA LYS A 23 3.98 0.32 -9.49
C LYS A 23 4.94 -0.19 -10.58
N ASN A 24 6.22 -0.35 -10.24
CA ASN A 24 7.26 -0.81 -11.17
C ASN A 24 7.70 -2.25 -10.88
N TYR A 25 7.04 -2.95 -9.96
CA TYR A 25 7.40 -4.32 -9.62
C TYR A 25 6.86 -5.27 -10.69
N THR A 26 7.62 -6.32 -10.98
CA THR A 26 7.13 -7.41 -11.83
C THR A 26 6.15 -8.30 -11.06
N ILE A 27 5.39 -9.13 -11.76
CA ILE A 27 4.46 -10.09 -11.15
C ILE A 27 5.18 -10.99 -10.12
N GLU A 28 6.38 -11.46 -10.42
CA GLU A 28 7.19 -12.29 -9.51
C GLU A 28 7.55 -11.55 -8.22
N GLN A 29 7.82 -10.25 -8.31
CA GLN A 29 8.11 -9.40 -7.15
C GLN A 29 6.85 -9.03 -6.35
N LEU A 30 5.69 -8.91 -7.02
CA LEU A 30 4.40 -8.66 -6.38
C LEU A 30 3.85 -9.90 -5.68
N THR A 31 4.08 -11.09 -6.22
CA THR A 31 3.57 -12.37 -5.71
C THR A 31 3.74 -12.56 -4.20
N PRO A 32 4.95 -12.41 -3.61
CA PRO A 32 5.10 -12.55 -2.15
C PRO A 32 4.35 -11.47 -1.35
N ILE A 33 4.10 -10.30 -1.93
CA ILE A 33 3.43 -9.17 -1.28
C ILE A 33 1.91 -9.40 -1.20
N LEU A 34 1.35 -10.16 -2.15
CA LEU A 34 -0.07 -10.55 -2.13
C LEU A 34 -0.42 -11.41 -0.91
N TYR A 35 0.57 -12.09 -0.34
CA TYR A 35 0.42 -12.94 0.85
C TYR A 35 0.97 -12.28 2.13
N ASP A 36 1.35 -11.00 2.09
CA ASP A 36 1.80 -10.26 3.28
C ASP A 36 0.63 -10.08 4.28
N ASN A 37 0.96 -10.10 5.57
CA ASN A 37 -0.01 -9.91 6.66
C ASN A 37 -0.54 -8.47 6.73
N ASP A 38 0.18 -7.49 6.16
CA ASP A 38 -0.26 -6.10 6.08
C ASP A 38 -1.28 -5.92 4.94
N PRO A 39 -2.57 -5.67 5.25
CA PRO A 39 -3.61 -5.53 4.24
C PRO A 39 -3.37 -4.33 3.31
N LEU A 40 -2.66 -3.28 3.75
CA LEU A 40 -2.36 -2.13 2.89
C LEU A 40 -1.33 -2.50 1.83
N LYS A 41 -0.32 -3.32 2.17
CA LYS A 41 0.66 -3.79 1.20
C LYS A 41 0.01 -4.73 0.19
N ARG A 42 -0.83 -5.65 0.65
CA ARG A 42 -1.57 -6.55 -0.23
C ARG A 42 -2.46 -5.77 -1.19
N ASN A 43 -3.23 -4.80 -0.68
CA ASN A 43 -4.09 -3.97 -1.55
C ASN A 43 -3.28 -3.16 -2.57
N ALA A 44 -2.15 -2.60 -2.17
CA ALA A 44 -1.26 -1.89 -3.09
C ALA A 44 -0.67 -2.83 -4.15
N ALA A 45 -0.27 -4.05 -3.77
CA ALA A 45 0.23 -5.04 -4.72
C ALA A 45 -0.86 -5.54 -5.68
N ILE A 46 -2.08 -5.76 -5.20
CA ILE A 46 -3.24 -6.12 -6.05
C ILE A 46 -3.54 -5.02 -7.07
N PHE A 47 -3.44 -3.75 -6.66
CA PHE A 47 -3.70 -2.63 -7.55
C PHE A 47 -2.61 -2.45 -8.64
N CYS A 48 -1.40 -2.98 -8.41
CA CYS A 48 -0.29 -2.93 -9.36
C CYS A 48 -0.18 -4.16 -10.28
N LEU A 49 -1.04 -5.17 -10.09
CA LEU A 49 -1.20 -6.30 -11.02
C LEU A 49 -2.07 -5.91 -12.21
#